data_AF-A0A0S7YEG5-F1
#
_entry.id   AF-A0A0S7YEG5-F1
#
_cell.length_a   1.000
_cell.length_b   1.000
_cell.length_c   1.000
_cell.angle_alpha   90.00
_cell.angle_beta   90.00
_cell.angle_gamma   90.00
#
_symmetry.space_group_name_H-M   'P 1'
#
loop_
_entity.id
_entity.type
_entity.pdbx_description
1 polymer ?
#
loop_
_entity_poly.entity_id
_entity_poly.type
_entity_poly.pdbx_seq_one_letter_code
_entity_poly.pdbx_strand_id
1 'polypeptide(L)'
;MFERYPDATEVTDEEIQRLASNERLVHLAGTIIPPRIGVRLFVVKLEYFYFEPGTPKNDEFIFHVIDWQDMSWAVVSIPKEYLELAKKVAAEVGLRVADGVPHSITAGQVYVFPMNTENVFTLENVSGHEVYSSSNERIMELLAEEAQEIEEIFDKHKSSIDN
;
A
#
# COMPACT_ATOMS: atom_id res chain seq x y z
N MET A 1 -16.91 -3.90 -3.74
CA MET A 1 -17.16 -2.47 -3.43
C MET A 1 -16.50 -2.24 -2.07
N PHE A 2 -15.31 -1.65 -2.04
CA PHE A 2 -14.66 -1.34 -0.76
C PHE A 2 -15.51 -0.25 -0.10
N GLU A 3 -16.27 -0.62 0.93
CA GLU A 3 -16.91 0.35 1.79
C GLU A 3 -15.80 1.28 2.30
N ARG A 4 -15.95 2.58 2.07
CA ARG A 4 -15.06 3.57 2.67
C ARG A 4 -15.06 3.29 4.16
N TYR A 5 -13.89 3.03 4.74
CA TYR A 5 -13.73 3.00 6.18
C TYR A 5 -14.37 4.29 6.74
N PRO A 6 -15.38 4.19 7.61
CA PRO A 6 -16.25 5.32 7.96
C PRO A 6 -15.54 6.46 8.73
N ASP A 7 -14.27 6.26 9.11
CA ASP A 7 -13.45 7.24 9.84
C ASP A 7 -12.22 7.74 9.05
N ALA A 8 -12.20 7.60 7.73
CA ALA A 8 -11.18 8.27 6.91
C ALA A 8 -11.44 9.79 6.88
N THR A 9 -11.11 10.47 7.97
CA THR A 9 -10.95 11.93 7.99
C THR A 9 -9.93 12.34 6.94
N GLU A 10 -10.18 13.42 6.21
CA GLU A 10 -9.18 14.02 5.31
C GLU A 10 -7.89 14.22 6.10
N VAL A 11 -6.82 13.51 5.71
CA VAL A 11 -5.51 13.63 6.35
C VAL A 11 -4.94 14.98 5.93
N THR A 12 -4.66 15.83 6.91
CA THR A 12 -4.11 17.16 6.66
C THR A 12 -2.65 17.09 6.22
N ASP A 13 -2.17 18.10 5.49
CA ASP A 13 -0.75 18.20 5.13
C ASP A 13 0.16 18.16 6.36
N GLU A 14 -0.26 18.78 7.48
CA GLU A 14 0.49 18.77 8.74
C GLU A 14 0.63 17.35 9.31
N GLU A 15 -0.43 16.54 9.24
CA GLU A 15 -0.39 15.14 9.68
C GLU A 15 0.50 14.29 8.78
N ILE A 16 0.43 14.48 7.46
CA ILE A 16 1.30 13.82 6.49
C ILE A 16 2.77 14.13 6.81
N GLN A 17 3.12 15.41 7.02
CA GLN A 17 4.49 15.80 7.33
C GLN A 17 4.96 15.27 8.69
N ARG A 18 4.08 15.32 9.71
CA ARG A 18 4.38 14.78 11.04
C ARG A 18 4.67 13.28 10.98
N LEU A 19 3.88 12.53 10.21
CA LEU A 19 4.08 11.10 10.04
C LEU A 19 5.36 10.81 9.25
N ALA A 20 5.57 11.49 8.13
CA ALA A 20 6.74 11.31 7.27
C ALA A 20 8.07 11.62 7.98
N SER A 21 8.03 12.49 8.99
CA SER A 21 9.19 12.89 9.79
C SER A 21 9.51 11.92 10.94
N ASN A 22 8.71 10.87 11.14
CA ASN A 22 8.96 9.90 12.21
C ASN A 22 10.03 8.88 11.79
N GLU A 23 11.28 9.11 12.20
CA GLU A 23 12.44 8.25 11.91
C GLU A 23 12.35 6.80 12.43
N ARG A 24 11.36 6.48 13.26
CA ARG A 24 11.10 5.10 13.71
C ARG A 24 10.32 4.29 12.67
N LEU A 25 9.65 4.97 11.74
CA LEU A 25 8.78 4.36 10.76
C LEU A 25 9.45 4.36 9.38
N VAL A 26 9.07 3.37 8.59
CA VAL A 26 9.23 3.39 7.13
C VAL A 26 7.86 3.47 6.50
N HIS A 27 7.76 4.19 5.39
CA HIS A 27 6.50 4.47 4.69
C HIS A 27 6.54 3.84 3.31
N LEU A 28 5.55 3.03 2.98
CA LEU A 28 5.46 2.27 1.74
C LEU A 28 4.24 2.77 0.97
N ALA A 29 4.48 3.52 -0.11
CA ALA A 29 3.45 4.19 -0.88
C ALA A 29 3.18 3.45 -2.20
N GLY A 30 1.92 3.16 -2.50
CA GLY A 30 1.50 2.54 -3.76
C GLY A 30 0.14 3.04 -4.24
N THR A 31 -0.04 3.19 -5.55
CA THR A 31 -1.30 3.66 -6.14
C THR A 31 -2.40 2.61 -6.02
N ILE A 32 -3.55 3.00 -5.46
CA ILE A 32 -4.77 2.18 -5.42
C ILE A 32 -5.84 2.67 -6.39
N ILE A 33 -5.72 3.92 -6.88
CA ILE A 33 -6.52 4.50 -7.97
C ILE A 33 -5.58 5.39 -8.84
N PRO A 34 -5.37 5.07 -10.13
CA PRO A 34 -5.73 3.81 -10.76
C PRO A 34 -5.04 2.63 -10.04
N PRO A 35 -5.63 1.43 -10.05
CA PRO A 35 -5.12 0.32 -9.28
C PRO A 35 -3.77 -0.14 -9.84
N ARG A 36 -2.78 -0.23 -8.96
CA ARG A 36 -1.56 -1.02 -9.23
C ARG A 36 -1.76 -2.40 -8.64
N ILE A 37 -1.79 -3.41 -9.52
CA ILE A 37 -1.91 -4.83 -9.13
C ILE A 37 -0.83 -5.16 -8.10
N GLY A 38 -1.24 -5.81 -7.02
CA GLY A 38 -0.40 -6.23 -5.90
C GLY A 38 -0.45 -5.26 -4.72
N VAL A 39 -0.76 -3.97 -4.91
CA VAL A 39 -0.68 -2.98 -3.83
C VAL A 39 -1.73 -3.25 -2.75
N ARG A 40 -2.97 -3.58 -3.12
CA ARG A 40 -4.01 -3.85 -2.12
C ARG A 40 -3.71 -5.15 -1.37
N LEU A 41 -3.32 -6.18 -2.12
CA LEU A 41 -2.97 -7.46 -1.54
C LEU A 41 -1.73 -7.37 -0.63
N PHE A 42 -0.76 -6.53 -0.97
CA PHE A 42 0.39 -6.20 -0.13
C PHE A 42 -0.06 -5.67 1.25
N VAL A 43 -0.91 -4.63 1.25
CA VAL A 43 -1.41 -4.01 2.48
C VAL A 43 -2.14 -5.05 3.34
N VAL A 44 -3.05 -5.80 2.72
CA VAL A 44 -3.86 -6.82 3.41
C VAL A 44 -2.99 -7.95 3.98
N LYS A 45 -2.06 -8.50 3.19
CA LYS A 45 -1.16 -9.56 3.69
C LYS A 45 -0.27 -9.06 4.83
N LEU A 46 0.23 -7.83 4.73
CA LEU A 46 1.08 -7.26 5.76
C LEU A 46 0.31 -7.08 7.07
N GLU A 47 -0.88 -6.48 7.01
CA GLU A 47 -1.75 -6.31 8.17
C GLU A 47 -2.16 -7.66 8.77
N TYR A 48 -2.85 -8.50 8.01
CA TYR A 48 -3.50 -9.69 8.56
C TYR A 48 -2.53 -10.78 9.01
N PHE A 49 -1.36 -10.92 8.38
CA PHE A 49 -0.41 -11.98 8.77
C PHE A 49 0.70 -11.52 9.70
N TYR A 50 0.99 -10.22 9.77
CA TYR A 50 2.15 -9.73 10.53
C TYR A 50 1.83 -8.65 11.54
N PHE A 51 0.72 -7.94 11.37
CA PHE A 51 0.19 -6.92 12.29
C PHE A 51 -1.28 -7.23 12.58
N GLU A 52 -1.56 -8.46 12.99
CA GLU A 52 -2.90 -9.04 13.05
C GLU A 52 -3.92 -8.11 13.73
N PRO A 53 -5.06 -7.80 13.08
CA PRO A 53 -6.08 -6.91 13.63
C PRO A 53 -6.53 -7.31 15.04
N GLY A 54 -6.72 -6.31 15.91
CA GLY A 54 -7.15 -6.52 17.30
C GLY A 54 -6.04 -6.97 18.26
N THR A 55 -4.78 -7.06 17.79
CA THR A 55 -3.62 -7.30 18.65
C THR A 55 -2.87 -5.99 18.96
N PRO A 56 -2.13 -5.89 20.07
CA PRO A 56 -1.28 -4.72 20.36
C PRO A 56 -0.25 -4.43 19.28
N LYS A 57 0.08 -5.44 18.45
CA LYS A 57 1.01 -5.27 17.34
C LYS A 57 0.36 -4.49 16.19
N ASN A 58 -0.94 -4.61 15.97
CA ASN A 58 -1.66 -3.84 14.95
C ASN A 58 -1.61 -2.33 15.22
N ASP A 59 -1.45 -1.91 16.48
CA ASP A 59 -1.25 -0.49 16.83
C ASP A 59 0.04 0.10 16.23
N GLU A 60 0.99 -0.75 15.81
CA GLU A 60 2.22 -0.32 15.10
C GLU A 60 2.01 -0.22 13.58
N PHE A 61 0.90 -0.72 13.04
CA PHE A 61 0.54 -0.66 11.63
C PHE A 61 -0.36 0.53 11.35
N ILE A 62 0.14 1.48 10.56
CA ILE A 62 -0.59 2.69 10.24
C ILE A 62 -0.93 2.68 8.76
N PHE A 63 -2.23 2.78 8.44
CA PHE A 63 -2.73 2.85 7.07
C PHE A 63 -3.37 4.21 6.80
N HIS A 64 -2.96 4.85 5.70
CA HIS A 64 -3.56 6.07 5.19
C HIS A 64 -3.81 6.00 3.70
N VAL A 65 -4.79 6.76 3.24
CA VAL A 65 -5.00 7.06 1.83
C VAL A 65 -4.69 8.53 1.59
N ILE A 66 -3.78 8.81 0.66
CA ILE A 66 -3.42 10.16 0.25
C ILE A 66 -3.89 10.37 -1.19
N ASP A 67 -4.75 11.35 -1.40
CA ASP A 67 -5.13 11.81 -2.73
C ASP A 67 -4.12 12.85 -3.22
N TRP A 68 -3.44 12.55 -4.32
CA TRP A 68 -2.39 13.39 -4.88
C TRP A 68 -2.31 13.23 -6.40
N GLN A 69 -2.34 14.36 -7.12
CA GLN A 69 -2.24 14.40 -8.59
C GLN A 69 -3.27 13.51 -9.28
N ASP A 70 -4.56 13.63 -8.90
CA ASP A 70 -5.69 12.86 -9.43
C ASP A 70 -5.59 11.34 -9.24
N MET A 71 -4.73 10.90 -8.30
CA MET A 71 -4.54 9.51 -7.93
C MET A 71 -4.72 9.32 -6.42
N SER A 72 -5.22 8.15 -6.03
CA SER A 72 -5.27 7.75 -4.61
C SER A 72 -4.13 6.78 -4.32
N TRP A 73 -3.38 7.08 -3.27
CA TRP A 73 -2.22 6.31 -2.83
C TRP A 73 -2.51 5.68 -1.47
N ALA A 74 -2.34 4.36 -1.38
CA ALA A 74 -2.20 3.71 -0.09
C ALA A 74 -0.80 3.98 0.46
N VAL A 75 -0.72 4.42 1.71
CA VAL A 75 0.53 4.54 2.45
C VAL A 75 0.43 3.66 3.69
N VAL A 76 1.29 2.66 3.76
CA VAL A 76 1.48 1.85 4.97
C VAL A 76 2.73 2.31 5.68
N SER A 77 2.59 2.64 6.96
CA SER A 77 3.73 2.96 7.83
C SER A 77 3.88 1.88 8.91
N ILE A 78 5.09 1.36 9.03
CA ILE A 78 5.45 0.29 9.98
C ILE A 78 6.79 0.62 10.65
N PRO A 79 7.12 0.03 11.80
CA PRO A 79 8.44 0.17 12.39
C PRO A 79 9.54 -0.31 11.44
N LYS A 80 10.66 0.42 11.39
CA LYS A 80 11.74 0.19 10.42
C LYS A 80 12.34 -1.22 10.48
N GLU A 81 12.30 -1.87 11.64
CA GLU A 81 12.74 -3.25 11.83
C GLU A 81 11.96 -4.27 10.98
N TYR A 82 10.76 -3.91 10.52
CA TYR A 82 9.93 -4.74 9.64
C TYR A 82 10.15 -4.46 8.14
N LEU A 83 11.06 -3.57 7.74
CA LEU A 83 11.29 -3.25 6.32
C LEU A 83 11.68 -4.49 5.49
N GLU A 84 12.57 -5.34 6.01
CA GLU A 84 12.96 -6.57 5.29
C GLU A 84 11.82 -7.59 5.19
N LEU A 85 10.91 -7.59 6.16
CA LEU A 85 9.69 -8.38 6.08
C LEU A 85 8.74 -7.82 5.02
N ALA A 86 8.51 -6.50 5.01
CA ALA A 86 7.69 -5.84 4.00
C ALA A 86 8.23 -6.08 2.58
N LYS A 87 9.56 -6.06 2.39
CA LYS A 87 10.17 -6.41 1.09
C LYS A 87 9.83 -7.84 0.63
N LYS A 88 9.77 -8.81 1.55
CA LYS A 88 9.37 -10.19 1.23
C LYS A 88 7.90 -10.26 0.82
N VAL A 89 7.02 -9.63 1.59
CA VAL A 89 5.58 -9.57 1.28
C VAL A 89 5.34 -8.88 -0.06
N ALA A 90 6.06 -7.80 -0.36
CA ALA A 90 6.01 -7.13 -1.66
C ALA A 90 6.40 -8.08 -2.79
N ALA A 91 7.50 -8.82 -2.64
CA ALA A 91 7.94 -9.80 -3.64
C ALA A 91 6.91 -10.92 -3.87
N GLU A 92 6.24 -11.40 -2.82
CA GLU A 92 5.18 -12.43 -2.91
C GLU A 92 3.99 -11.98 -3.77
N VAL A 93 3.72 -10.68 -3.86
CA VAL A 93 2.60 -10.12 -4.63
C VAL A 93 3.05 -9.44 -5.94
N GLY A 94 4.26 -9.76 -6.43
CA GLY A 94 4.78 -9.23 -7.69
C GLY A 94 5.22 -7.77 -7.63
N LEU A 95 5.47 -7.24 -6.43
CA LEU A 95 5.97 -5.90 -6.20
C LEU A 95 7.45 -5.90 -5.78
N ARG A 96 8.07 -4.72 -5.87
CA ARG A 96 9.34 -4.36 -5.26
C ARG A 96 9.18 -3.09 -4.44
N VAL A 97 9.98 -2.97 -3.39
CA VAL A 97 10.18 -1.72 -2.66
C VAL A 97 11.30 -0.95 -3.36
N ALA A 98 10.94 0.14 -4.04
CA ALA A 98 11.86 1.00 -4.74
C ALA A 98 12.28 2.18 -3.85
N ASP A 99 13.57 2.52 -3.87
CA ASP A 99 14.09 3.69 -3.18
C ASP A 99 13.56 4.97 -3.82
N GLY A 100 13.16 5.92 -2.97
CA GLY A 100 12.67 7.21 -3.38
C GLY A 100 11.14 7.30 -3.47
N VAL A 101 10.69 8.53 -3.68
CA VAL A 101 9.29 8.91 -3.61
C VAL A 101 8.69 9.09 -5.00
N PRO A 102 7.37 8.91 -5.14
CA PRO A 102 6.70 9.16 -6.41
C PRO A 102 6.91 10.58 -6.91
N HIS A 103 7.13 10.72 -8.21
CA HIS A 103 7.17 12.00 -8.91
C HIS A 103 6.13 11.99 -10.01
N SER A 104 5.37 13.08 -10.14
CA SER A 104 4.44 13.31 -11.25
C SER A 104 4.99 14.40 -12.15
N ILE A 105 5.00 14.16 -13.45
CA ILE A 105 5.47 15.13 -14.45
C ILE A 105 4.30 15.53 -15.31
N THR A 106 3.80 16.75 -15.11
CA THR A 106 2.65 17.29 -15.85
C THR A 106 2.99 18.66 -16.41
N ALA A 107 2.77 18.88 -17.71
CA ALA A 107 3.03 20.15 -18.39
C ALA A 107 4.44 20.75 -18.17
N GLY A 108 5.46 19.89 -18.01
CA GLY A 108 6.84 20.31 -17.76
C GLY A 108 7.15 20.71 -16.31
N GLN A 109 6.19 20.57 -15.40
CA GLN A 109 6.40 20.71 -13.96
C GLN A 109 6.57 19.34 -13.31
N VAL A 110 7.46 19.27 -12.32
CA VAL A 110 7.69 18.07 -11.50
C VAL A 110 7.04 18.30 -10.15
N TYR A 111 6.08 17.46 -9.80
CA TYR A 111 5.45 17.42 -8.49
C TYR A 111 6.04 16.25 -7.71
N VAL A 112 6.39 16.49 -6.46
CA VAL A 112 6.93 15.48 -5.55
C VAL A 112 5.81 15.01 -4.62
N PHE A 113 5.79 13.71 -4.32
CA PHE A 113 4.83 13.14 -3.38
C PHE A 113 4.88 13.87 -2.03
N PRO A 114 3.73 14.11 -1.35
CA PRO A 114 3.70 14.89 -0.12
C PRO A 114 4.59 14.34 1.00
N MET A 115 4.79 13.02 1.06
CA MET A 115 5.78 12.40 1.94
C MET A 115 7.12 12.29 1.21
N ASN A 116 8.08 13.16 1.55
CA ASN A 116 9.40 13.19 0.93
C ASN A 116 10.51 13.18 1.98
N THR A 117 10.72 12.04 2.61
CA THR A 117 11.82 11.78 3.54
C THR A 117 12.58 10.52 3.11
N GLU A 118 13.76 10.29 3.69
CA GLU A 118 14.60 9.12 3.37
C GLU A 118 13.96 7.77 3.75
N ASN A 119 12.92 7.80 4.60
CA ASN A 119 12.20 6.61 5.04
C ASN A 119 10.95 6.31 4.21
N VAL A 120 10.74 7.02 3.10
CA VAL A 120 9.62 6.80 2.18
C VAL A 120 10.09 5.99 0.97
N PHE A 121 9.36 4.94 0.68
CA PHE A 121 9.62 4.01 -0.42
C PHE A 121 8.38 3.86 -1.30
N THR A 122 8.61 3.58 -2.58
CA THR A 122 7.55 3.36 -3.55
C THR A 122 7.34 1.86 -3.78
N LEU A 123 6.08 1.42 -3.79
CA LEU A 123 5.68 0.09 -4.21
C LEU A 123 5.44 0.08 -5.72
N GLU A 124 6.26 -0.68 -6.43
CA GLU A 124 6.18 -0.82 -7.89
C GLU A 124 6.11 -2.28 -8.29
N ASN A 125 5.53 -2.60 -9.44
CA ASN A 125 5.61 -3.95 -9.96
C ASN A 125 7.07 -4.28 -10.34
N VAL A 126 7.47 -5.53 -10.14
CA VAL A 126 8.82 -5.99 -10.52
C VAL A 126 9.06 -5.83 -12.02
N SER A 127 10.32 -5.68 -12.43
CA SER A 127 10.65 -5.64 -13.86
C SER A 127 10.20 -6.92 -14.57
N GLY A 128 9.55 -6.77 -15.72
CA GLY A 128 8.99 -7.91 -16.46
C GLY A 128 7.65 -8.43 -15.93
N HIS A 129 7.04 -7.76 -14.94
CA HIS A 129 5.69 -8.09 -14.50
C HIS A 129 4.70 -8.02 -15.67
N GLU A 130 3.78 -9.00 -15.74
CA GLU A 130 2.91 -9.18 -16.90
C GLU A 130 2.02 -7.96 -17.20
N VAL A 131 1.66 -7.17 -16.18
CA VAL A 131 0.90 -5.90 -16.31
C VAL A 131 1.49 -4.94 -17.35
N TYR A 132 2.80 -4.97 -17.59
CA TYR A 132 3.46 -4.07 -18.52
C TYR A 132 3.30 -4.46 -19.99
N SER A 133 2.91 -5.70 -20.27
CA SER A 133 2.78 -6.24 -21.64
C SER A 133 1.41 -6.85 -21.93
N SER A 134 0.56 -6.97 -20.91
CA SER A 134 -0.77 -7.60 -21.00
C SER A 134 -1.82 -6.72 -21.67
N SER A 135 -2.84 -7.36 -22.25
CA SER A 135 -4.03 -6.65 -22.72
C SER A 135 -4.84 -6.11 -21.54
N ASN A 136 -5.73 -5.15 -21.83
CA ASN A 136 -6.66 -4.65 -20.81
C ASN A 136 -7.52 -5.78 -20.24
N GLU A 137 -7.96 -6.77 -21.03
CA GLU A 137 -8.73 -7.91 -20.49
C GLU A 137 -7.90 -8.68 -19.45
N ARG A 138 -6.64 -9.00 -19.76
CA ARG A 138 -5.77 -9.72 -18.81
C ARG A 138 -5.47 -8.88 -17.56
N ILE A 139 -5.32 -7.57 -17.69
CA ILE A 139 -5.17 -6.67 -16.52
C ILE A 139 -6.41 -6.75 -15.62
N MET A 140 -7.61 -6.79 -16.21
CA MET A 140 -8.86 -6.92 -15.45
C MET A 140 -8.97 -8.29 -14.76
N GLU A 141 -8.52 -9.37 -15.41
CA GLU A 141 -8.44 -10.69 -14.78
C GLU A 141 -7.49 -10.68 -13.57
N LEU A 142 -6.31 -10.08 -13.70
CA LEU A 142 -5.35 -9.98 -12.59
C LEU A 142 -5.90 -9.19 -11.40
N LEU A 143 -6.65 -8.12 -11.66
CA LEU A 143 -7.33 -7.36 -10.61
C LEU A 143 -8.44 -8.18 -9.94
N ALA A 144 -9.12 -9.05 -10.68
CA ALA A 144 -10.13 -9.95 -10.12
C ALA A 144 -9.49 -11.08 -9.28
N GLU A 145 -8.38 -11.66 -9.75
CA GLU A 145 -7.56 -12.62 -9.01
C GLU A 145 -7.06 -12.00 -7.68
N GLU A 146 -6.54 -10.76 -7.72
CA GLU A 146 -6.14 -10.02 -6.52
C GLU A 146 -7.31 -9.84 -5.54
N ALA A 147 -8.48 -9.43 -6.04
CA ALA A 147 -9.66 -9.22 -5.21
C ALA A 147 -10.15 -10.52 -4.55
N GLN A 148 -10.15 -11.63 -5.28
CA GLN A 148 -10.51 -12.93 -4.75
C GLN A 148 -9.57 -13.37 -3.63
N GLU A 149 -8.25 -13.21 -3.80
CA GLU A 149 -7.28 -13.57 -2.77
C GLU A 149 -7.47 -12.74 -1.49
N ILE A 150 -7.78 -11.45 -1.62
CA ILE A 150 -8.12 -10.59 -0.49
C ILE A 150 -9.37 -11.10 0.26
N GLU A 151 -10.42 -11.48 -0.48
CA GLU A 151 -11.64 -12.03 0.13
C GLU A 151 -11.35 -13.32 0.91
N GLU A 152 -10.54 -14.22 0.35
CA GLU A 152 -10.12 -15.45 1.03
C GLU A 152 -9.34 -15.19 2.34
N ILE A 153 -8.48 -14.15 2.35
CA ILE A 153 -7.78 -13.73 3.57
C ILE A 153 -8.77 -13.25 4.64
N PHE A 154 -9.76 -12.44 4.27
CA PHE A 154 -10.75 -11.94 5.22
C PHE A 154 -11.62 -13.06 5.79
N ASP A 155 -12.07 -14.00 4.96
CA ASP A 155 -12.92 -15.10 5.39
C ASP A 155 -12.20 -16.06 6.34
N LYS A 156 -10.91 -16.30 6.10
CA LYS A 156 -10.06 -17.08 7.01
C LYS A 156 -9.97 -16.46 8.41
N HIS A 157 -9.85 -15.13 8.51
CA HIS A 157 -9.71 -14.46 9.80
C HIS A 157 -11.05 -14.26 10.51
N LYS A 158 -12.16 -14.04 9.79
CA LYS A 158 -13.51 -14.06 10.38
C LYS A 158 -13.79 -15.40 11.07
N SER A 159 -13.50 -16.50 10.39
CA SER A 159 -13.69 -17.87 10.92
C SER A 159 -12.84 -18.18 12.15
N SER A 160 -11.78 -17.40 12.40
CA SER A 160 -10.88 -17.57 13.55
C SER A 160 -11.37 -16.82 14.80
N ILE A 161 -12.23 -15.81 14.63
CA ILE A 161 -12.79 -15.01 15.73
C ILE A 161 -14.06 -15.66 16.30
N ASP A 162 -14.78 -16.45 15.50
CA ASP A 162 -16.04 -17.11 15.87
C ASP A 162 -15.87 -18.48 16.57
N ASN A 163 -14.64 -18.94 16.81
CA ASN A 163 -14.31 -20.19 17.51
C ASN A 163 -13.63 -19.95 18.87
#